data_AF-A0A2R6JC53-F1
#
_entry.id   AF-A0A2R6JC53-F1
#
_cell.length_a   1.000
_cell.length_b   1.000
_cell.length_c   1.000
_cell.angle_alpha   90.00
_cell.angle_beta   90.00
_cell.angle_gamma   90.00
#
_symmetry.space_group_name_H-M   'P 1'
#
loop_
_entity.id
_entity.type
_entity.pdbx_description
1 polymer ?
#
loop_
_entity_poly.entity_id
_entity_poly.type
_entity_poly.pdbx_seq_one_letter_code
_entity_poly.pdbx_strand_id
1 'polypeptide(L)'
;MREPTFRPPEAVDQHSVGCAACEAALRSPSRDSLSFLVLGRFTVPLVGCDDHAERFGSVCNLAADGDVSLLTHRPAGGITCPGCRRAPQRVQQPVVPVGDGQLAVLACPDHRSELVGQFGAGLRARHHLDASLDAF
;
A
#
# COMPACT_ATOMS: atom_id res chain seq x y z
N MET A 1 31.33 -11.03 45.92
CA MET A 1 31.08 -10.64 44.51
C MET A 1 29.72 -11.20 44.13
N ARG A 2 28.74 -10.35 43.84
CA ARG A 2 27.42 -10.74 43.32
C ARG A 2 27.33 -10.16 41.92
N GLU A 3 27.18 -11.02 40.92
CA GLU A 3 26.98 -10.64 39.52
C GLU A 3 25.64 -9.90 39.38
N PRO A 4 25.59 -8.77 38.67
CA PRO A 4 24.32 -8.16 38.31
C PRO A 4 23.65 -9.03 37.25
N THR A 5 22.53 -9.65 37.60
CA THR A 5 21.65 -10.32 36.64
C THR A 5 21.12 -9.26 35.67
N PHE A 6 21.68 -9.23 34.47
CA PHE A 6 21.11 -8.48 33.36
C PHE A 6 19.79 -9.14 32.97
N ARG A 7 18.68 -8.59 33.47
CA ARG A 7 17.34 -8.90 32.95
C ARG A 7 17.31 -8.31 31.53
N PRO A 8 17.11 -9.11 30.47
CA PRO A 8 16.89 -8.55 29.15
C PRO A 8 15.71 -7.59 29.23
N PRO A 9 15.75 -6.42 28.56
CA PRO A 9 14.55 -5.61 28.44
C PRO A 9 13.45 -6.51 27.86
N GLU A 10 12.33 -6.56 28.57
CA GLU A 10 11.12 -7.23 28.13
C GLU A 10 10.85 -6.82 26.69
N ALA A 11 10.68 -7.81 25.81
CA ALA A 11 10.46 -7.61 24.40
C ALA A 11 9.42 -6.51 24.23
N VAL A 12 9.86 -5.41 23.64
CA VAL A 12 8.97 -4.32 23.29
C VAL A 12 7.91 -4.90 22.35
N ASP A 13 6.72 -5.14 22.89
CA ASP A 13 5.51 -5.34 22.12
C ASP A 13 5.29 -4.06 21.29
N GLN A 14 5.80 -4.02 20.06
CA GLN A 14 5.36 -3.02 19.10
C GLN A 14 5.28 -3.59 17.69
N HIS A 15 4.01 -3.76 17.31
CA HIS A 15 3.48 -4.16 16.02
C HIS A 15 3.59 -5.66 15.76
N SER A 16 2.53 -6.39 16.13
CA SER A 16 2.08 -7.49 15.28
C SER A 16 1.76 -6.89 13.90
N VAL A 17 2.80 -6.72 13.09
CA VAL A 17 2.71 -6.30 11.69
C VAL A 17 1.97 -7.41 10.96
N GLY A 18 0.74 -7.13 10.56
CA GLY A 18 -0.09 -8.13 9.92
C GLY A 18 -1.56 -7.82 10.09
N CYS A 19 -2.04 -6.77 9.41
CA CYS A 19 -3.47 -6.66 9.16
C CYS A 19 -3.97 -8.00 8.59
N ALA A 20 -4.75 -8.74 9.39
CA ALA A 20 -5.19 -10.10 9.05
C ALA A 20 -6.03 -10.11 7.76
N ALA A 21 -6.77 -9.02 7.51
CA ALA A 21 -7.53 -8.84 6.27
C ALA A 21 -6.60 -8.66 5.05
N CYS A 22 -5.52 -7.87 5.17
CA CYS A 22 -4.49 -7.78 4.14
C CYS A 22 -3.81 -9.12 3.89
N GLU A 23 -3.46 -9.86 4.94
CA GLU A 23 -2.85 -11.18 4.79
C GLU A 23 -3.78 -12.19 4.10
N ALA A 24 -5.06 -12.22 4.49
CA ALA A 24 -6.06 -13.09 3.88
C ALA A 24 -6.26 -12.72 2.40
N ALA A 25 -6.34 -11.43 2.08
CA ALA A 25 -6.42 -10.92 0.72
C ALA A 25 -5.21 -11.35 -0.13
N LEU A 26 -4.00 -11.27 0.42
CA LEU A 26 -2.77 -11.65 -0.29
C LEU A 26 -2.60 -13.17 -0.44
N ARG A 27 -3.00 -13.96 0.57
CA ARG A 27 -2.94 -15.43 0.54
C ARG A 27 -3.95 -16.03 -0.43
N SER A 28 -5.15 -15.47 -0.49
CA SER A 28 -6.23 -15.93 -1.36
C SER A 28 -6.91 -14.74 -2.04
N PRO A 29 -6.28 -14.17 -3.10
CA PRO A 29 -6.86 -13.04 -3.82
C PRO A 29 -8.19 -13.44 -4.44
N SER A 30 -9.25 -12.77 -4.01
CA SER A 30 -10.61 -12.97 -4.50
C SER A 30 -11.09 -11.72 -5.24
N ARG A 31 -12.34 -11.75 -5.70
CA ARG A 31 -12.94 -10.59 -6.35
C ARG A 31 -13.16 -9.42 -5.38
N ASP A 32 -13.36 -9.72 -4.10
CA ASP A 32 -13.74 -8.75 -3.08
C ASP A 32 -12.51 -8.15 -2.40
N SER A 33 -11.37 -8.83 -2.48
CA SER A 33 -10.07 -8.29 -2.02
C SER A 33 -9.37 -7.43 -3.07
N LEU A 34 -10.07 -7.04 -4.14
CA LEU A 34 -9.53 -6.26 -5.26
C LEU A 34 -10.14 -4.86 -5.23
N SER A 35 -9.30 -3.89 -4.91
CA SER A 35 -9.60 -2.47 -5.08
C SER A 35 -8.95 -1.95 -6.36
N PHE A 36 -9.47 -0.86 -6.94
CA PHE A 36 -8.91 -0.26 -8.14
C PHE A 36 -8.57 1.19 -7.90
N LEU A 37 -7.29 1.53 -8.01
CA LEU A 37 -6.81 2.89 -7.88
C LEU A 37 -6.72 3.53 -9.27
N VAL A 38 -7.34 4.69 -9.44
CA VAL A 38 -7.17 5.56 -10.61
C VAL A 38 -6.10 6.58 -10.28
N LEU A 39 -5.04 6.61 -11.09
CA LEU A 39 -3.97 7.62 -11.03
C LEU A 39 -3.83 8.21 -12.44
N GLY A 40 -4.29 9.45 -12.61
CA GLY A 40 -4.31 10.10 -13.92
C GLY A 40 -5.12 9.31 -14.95
N ARG A 41 -4.45 8.71 -15.94
CA ARG A 41 -5.10 7.92 -17.02
C ARG A 41 -5.03 6.40 -16.79
N PHE A 42 -4.46 5.97 -15.66
CA PHE A 42 -4.23 4.56 -15.37
C PHE A 42 -5.16 4.06 -14.28
N THR A 43 -5.65 2.83 -14.45
CA THR A 43 -6.37 2.11 -13.39
C THR A 43 -5.55 0.91 -12.97
N VAL A 44 -5.09 0.90 -11.73
CA VAL A 44 -4.21 -0.09 -11.14
C VAL A 44 -4.97 -0.91 -10.10
N PRO A 45 -5.05 -2.24 -10.23
CA PRO A 45 -5.62 -3.09 -9.19
C PRO A 45 -4.68 -3.20 -8.00
N LEU A 46 -5.27 -3.15 -6.82
CA LEU A 46 -4.64 -3.35 -5.53
C LEU A 46 -5.27 -4.58 -4.86
N VAL A 47 -4.44 -5.40 -4.23
CA VAL A 47 -4.91 -6.52 -3.39
C VAL A 47 -4.59 -6.21 -1.93
N GLY A 48 -5.62 -6.20 -1.08
CA GLY A 48 -5.53 -5.94 0.35
C GLY A 48 -6.93 -5.68 0.93
N CYS A 49 -7.01 -5.16 2.15
CA CYS A 49 -8.28 -4.67 2.68
C CYS A 49 -8.57 -3.24 2.22
N ASP A 50 -9.84 -2.86 2.29
CA ASP A 50 -10.32 -1.55 1.85
C ASP A 50 -9.69 -0.40 2.64
N ASP A 51 -9.56 -0.53 3.97
CA ASP A 51 -8.96 0.51 4.82
C ASP A 51 -7.54 0.87 4.38
N HIS A 52 -6.71 -0.14 4.10
CA HIS A 52 -5.32 0.09 3.66
C HIS A 52 -5.27 0.55 2.20
N ALA A 53 -6.20 0.13 1.35
CA ALA A 53 -6.32 0.64 -0.02
C ALA A 53 -6.73 2.13 -0.06
N GLU A 54 -7.68 2.54 0.78
CA GLU A 54 -8.10 3.93 0.95
C GLU A 54 -6.97 4.79 1.52
N ARG A 55 -6.27 4.30 2.55
CA ARG A 55 -5.09 4.97 3.11
C ARG A 55 -4.00 5.15 2.05
N PHE A 56 -3.75 4.11 1.25
CA PHE A 56 -2.79 4.18 0.15
C PHE A 56 -3.14 5.27 -0.86
N GLY A 57 -4.39 5.31 -1.34
CA GLY A 57 -4.86 6.35 -2.25
C GLY A 57 -4.77 7.76 -1.65
N SER A 58 -5.14 7.89 -0.37
CA SER A 58 -5.08 9.17 0.36
C SER A 58 -3.66 9.70 0.48
N VAL A 59 -2.68 8.83 0.68
CA VAL A 59 -1.27 9.21 0.71
C VAL A 59 -0.77 9.57 -0.69
N CYS A 60 -1.10 8.79 -1.72
CA CYS A 60 -0.72 9.10 -3.10
C CYS A 60 -1.24 10.48 -3.55
N ASN A 61 -2.43 10.88 -3.12
CA ASN A 61 -3.02 12.20 -3.38
C ASN A 61 -2.18 13.38 -2.85
N LEU A 62 -1.41 13.20 -1.78
CA LEU A 62 -0.63 14.29 -1.17
C LEU A 62 0.51 14.79 -2.07
N ALA A 63 0.92 13.98 -3.04
CA ALA A 63 2.03 14.30 -3.94
C ALA A 63 1.62 14.25 -5.41
N ALA A 64 0.34 14.07 -5.72
CA ALA A 64 -0.10 13.83 -7.10
C ALA A 64 -0.40 15.14 -7.81
N ASP A 65 0.06 15.25 -9.06
CA ASP A 65 -0.30 16.37 -9.95
C ASP A 65 -1.74 16.25 -10.50
N GLY A 66 -2.53 15.28 -10.04
CA GLY A 66 -3.92 15.05 -10.41
C GLY A 66 -4.65 14.14 -9.43
N ASP A 67 -5.95 13.89 -9.67
CA ASP A 67 -6.78 13.11 -8.75
C ASP A 67 -6.35 11.64 -8.69
N VAL A 68 -6.10 11.17 -7.46
CA VAL A 68 -6.03 9.76 -7.12
C VAL A 68 -7.35 9.35 -6.48
N SER A 69 -8.04 8.39 -7.08
CA SER A 69 -9.33 7.91 -6.54
C SER A 69 -9.36 6.39 -6.48
N LEU A 70 -9.99 5.87 -5.42
CA LEU A 70 -10.28 4.45 -5.31
C LEU A 70 -11.68 4.19 -5.88
N LEU A 71 -11.79 3.24 -6.80
CA LEU A 71 -13.09 2.83 -7.33
C LEU A 71 -13.70 1.78 -6.40
N THR A 72 -14.94 2.02 -6.01
CA THR A 72 -15.79 1.04 -5.30
C THR A 72 -16.41 0.00 -6.23
N HIS A 73 -16.10 0.06 -7.52
CA HIS A 73 -16.62 -0.81 -8.55
C HIS A 73 -15.53 -1.17 -9.56
N ARG A 74 -15.77 -2.22 -10.35
CA ARG A 74 -14.85 -2.61 -11.42
C ARG A 74 -14.92 -1.60 -12.56
N PRO A 75 -13.77 -1.13 -13.07
CA PRO A 75 -13.76 -0.27 -14.25
C PRO A 75 -14.36 -1.02 -15.45
N ALA A 76 -15.27 -0.35 -16.16
CA ALA A 76 -15.83 -0.86 -17.41
C ALA A 76 -14.69 -1.03 -18.43
N GLY A 77 -14.56 -2.23 -19.01
CA GLY A 77 -13.45 -2.57 -19.91
C GLY A 77 -12.22 -3.24 -19.25
N GLY A 78 -12.25 -3.41 -17.93
CA GLY A 78 -11.21 -4.12 -17.18
C GLY A 78 -9.92 -3.30 -17.01
N ILE A 79 -8.84 -3.98 -16.62
CA ILE A 79 -7.55 -3.36 -16.31
C ILE A 79 -6.90 -2.90 -17.61
N THR A 80 -6.74 -1.58 -17.76
CA THR A 80 -6.40 -0.93 -19.04
C THR A 80 -4.92 -0.96 -19.38
N CYS A 81 -4.06 -1.43 -18.46
CA CYS A 81 -2.63 -1.50 -18.75
C CYS A 81 -2.34 -2.59 -19.80
N PRO A 82 -1.76 -2.24 -20.97
CA PRO A 82 -1.35 -3.23 -21.98
C PRO A 82 -0.32 -4.22 -21.43
N GLY A 83 0.48 -3.78 -20.45
CA GLY A 83 1.41 -4.60 -19.68
C GLY A 83 0.72 -5.57 -18.73
N CYS A 84 -0.39 -5.19 -18.07
CA CYS A 84 -1.14 -6.10 -17.17
C CYS A 84 -1.86 -7.22 -17.91
N ARG A 85 -2.23 -7.03 -19.20
CA ARG A 85 -2.71 -8.14 -20.05
C ARG A 85 -1.65 -9.20 -20.35
N ARG A 86 -0.37 -8.87 -20.14
CA ARG A 86 0.79 -9.74 -20.39
C ARG A 86 1.65 -9.96 -19.14
N ALA A 87 1.23 -9.43 -17.98
CA ALA A 87 2.00 -9.59 -16.76
C ALA A 87 2.08 -11.10 -16.52
N PRO A 88 3.30 -11.67 -16.52
CA PRO A 88 3.42 -13.10 -16.25
C PRO A 88 2.75 -13.35 -14.90
N GLN A 89 2.10 -14.50 -14.76
CA GLN A 89 1.55 -15.03 -13.50
C GLN A 89 2.69 -15.27 -12.48
N ARG A 90 3.62 -14.33 -12.31
CA ARG A 90 4.72 -14.40 -11.37
C ARG A 90 4.15 -14.11 -9.99
N VAL A 91 4.36 -15.12 -9.16
CA VAL A 91 3.84 -15.32 -7.81
C VAL A 91 4.41 -14.34 -6.77
N GLN A 92 5.27 -13.40 -7.18
CA GLN A 92 5.86 -12.41 -6.29
C GLN A 92 5.48 -11.01 -6.77
N GLN A 93 4.22 -10.64 -6.50
CA GLN A 93 3.78 -9.27 -6.56
C GLN A 93 4.50 -8.52 -5.42
N PRO A 94 5.24 -7.44 -5.68
CA PRO A 94 5.83 -6.66 -4.61
C PRO A 94 4.72 -6.07 -3.76
N VAL A 95 4.89 -6.28 -2.46
CA VAL A 95 3.96 -5.86 -1.43
C VAL A 95 4.46 -4.53 -0.87
N VAL A 96 3.57 -3.54 -0.84
CA VAL A 96 3.85 -2.22 -0.30
C VAL A 96 3.27 -2.14 1.12
N PRO A 97 4.09 -1.86 2.14
CA PRO A 97 3.59 -1.64 3.50
C PRO A 97 2.80 -0.33 3.56
N VAL A 98 1.64 -0.36 4.21
CA VAL A 98 0.76 0.80 4.39
C VAL A 98 0.32 0.85 5.85
N GLY A 99 1.02 1.64 6.68
CA GLY A 99 0.81 1.63 8.12
C GLY A 99 1.10 0.25 8.72
N ASP A 100 0.10 -0.35 9.35
CA ASP A 100 0.10 -1.70 9.93
C ASP A 100 -0.37 -2.80 8.96
N GLY A 101 -0.75 -2.41 7.73
CA GLY A 101 -1.19 -3.31 6.67
C GLY A 101 -0.25 -3.34 5.47
N GLN A 102 -0.70 -4.03 4.43
CA GLN A 102 0.11 -4.27 3.25
C GLN A 102 -0.76 -4.52 2.01
N LEU A 103 -0.30 -4.02 0.85
CA LEU A 103 -1.01 -4.12 -0.41
C LEU A 103 -0.12 -4.69 -1.50
N ALA A 104 -0.63 -5.59 -2.33
CA ALA A 104 0.02 -5.94 -3.59
C ALA A 104 -0.49 -5.05 -4.72
N VAL A 105 0.45 -4.48 -5.50
CA VAL A 105 0.16 -3.63 -6.64
C VAL A 105 0.23 -4.46 -7.93
N LEU A 106 -0.92 -4.70 -8.56
CA LEU A 106 -1.01 -5.54 -9.77
C LEU A 106 -0.73 -4.70 -11.03
N ALA A 107 0.50 -4.24 -11.19
CA ALA A 107 0.94 -3.40 -12.31
C ALA A 107 2.18 -3.96 -13.03
N CYS A 108 2.41 -3.53 -14.28
CA CYS A 108 3.71 -3.76 -14.92
C CYS A 108 4.82 -2.99 -14.19
N PRO A 109 6.11 -3.37 -14.36
CA PRO A 109 7.21 -2.79 -13.61
C PRO A 109 7.28 -1.25 -13.64
N ASP A 110 6.98 -0.64 -14.78
CA ASP A 110 7.02 0.83 -14.95
C ASP A 110 5.93 1.52 -14.11
N HIS A 111 4.66 1.18 -14.34
CA HIS A 111 3.52 1.73 -13.58
C HIS A 111 3.62 1.43 -12.10
N ARG A 112 4.17 0.27 -11.75
CA ARG A 112 4.44 -0.04 -10.35
C ARG A 112 5.44 0.92 -9.76
N SER A 113 6.55 1.18 -10.45
CA SER A 113 7.61 2.06 -9.96
C SER A 113 7.11 3.49 -9.82
N GLU A 114 6.30 3.95 -10.78
CA GLU A 114 5.59 5.22 -10.72
C GLU A 114 4.68 5.29 -9.48
N LEU A 115 3.81 4.29 -9.27
CA LEU A 115 2.88 4.28 -8.15
C LEU A 115 3.56 4.18 -6.78
N VAL A 116 4.62 3.37 -6.66
CA VAL A 116 5.42 3.26 -5.43
C VAL A 116 6.19 4.56 -5.16
N GLY A 117 6.73 5.18 -6.22
CA GLY A 117 7.38 6.50 -6.13
C GLY A 117 6.42 7.57 -5.64
N GLN A 118 5.20 7.58 -6.20
CA GLN A 118 4.11 8.47 -5.83
C GLN A 118 3.71 8.30 -4.35
N PHE A 119 3.52 7.06 -3.91
CA PHE A 119 3.23 6.75 -2.51
C PHE A 119 4.35 7.22 -1.58
N GLY A 120 5.61 6.96 -1.94
CA GLY A 120 6.77 7.40 -1.16
C GLY A 120 6.89 8.93 -1.08
N ALA A 121 6.56 9.65 -2.16
CA ALA A 121 6.47 11.11 -2.15
C ALA A 121 5.34 11.59 -1.23
N GLY A 122 4.18 10.94 -1.28
CA GLY A 122 3.06 11.21 -0.39
C GLY A 122 3.39 11.00 1.08
N LEU A 123 4.14 9.95 1.43
CA LEU A 123 4.60 9.70 2.81
C LEU A 123 5.51 10.83 3.29
N ARG A 124 6.46 11.29 2.45
CA ARG A 124 7.31 12.44 2.81
C ARG A 124 6.50 13.71 3.01
N ALA A 125 5.53 13.98 2.14
CA ALA A 125 4.62 15.12 2.28
C ALA A 125 3.83 15.03 3.61
N ARG A 126 3.26 13.86 3.94
CA ARG A 126 2.57 13.63 5.21
C ARG A 126 3.47 13.91 6.41
N HIS A 127 4.67 13.33 6.44
CA HIS A 127 5.62 13.55 7.53
C HIS A 127 5.98 15.04 7.70
N HIS A 128 6.11 15.78 6.60
CA HIS A 128 6.39 17.21 6.68
C HIS A 128 5.21 18.02 7.26
N LEU A 129 3.98 17.66 6.88
CA LEU A 129 2.76 18.26 7.44
C LEU A 129 2.63 17.95 8.93
N ASP A 130 2.81 16.70 9.34
CA ASP A 130 2.68 16.28 10.74
C ASP A 130 3.75 16.96 11.61
N ALA A 131 5.01 16.99 11.15
CA ALA A 131 6.09 17.69 11.85
C ALA A 131 5.87 19.21 11.93
N SER A 132 5.18 19.80 10.94
CA SER A 132 4.81 21.21 10.98
C SER A 132 3.70 21.46 12.01
N LEU A 133 2.74 20.55 12.14
CA LEU A 133 1.65 20.64 13.11
C LEU A 133 2.15 20.50 14.56
N ASP A 134 3.09 19.60 14.81
CA ASP A 134 3.71 19.40 16.13
C ASP A 134 4.59 20.57 16.58
N ALA A 135 4.98 21.45 15.66
CA ALA A 135 5.78 22.64 15.95
C ALA A 135 4.94 23.86 16.40
N PHE A 136 3.60 23.76 16.38
CA PHE A 136 2.67 24.78 16.88
C PHE A 136 2.20 24.48 18.30
#